data_AF-A0A1A9A1I2-F1
#
_entry.id   AF-A0A1A9A1I2-F1
#
_cell.length_a   1.000
_cell.length_b   1.000
_cell.length_c   1.000
_cell.angle_alpha   90.00
_cell.angle_beta   90.00
_cell.angle_gamma   90.00
#
_symmetry.space_group_name_H-M   'P 1'
#
loop_
_entity.id
_entity.type
_entity.pdbx_description
1 polymer ?
#
loop_
_entity_poly.entity_id
_entity_poly.type
_entity_poly.pdbx_seq_one_letter_code
_entity_poly.pdbx_strand_id
1 'polypeptide(L)'
;MESPDPGGPLSDAEVQELTRLLARLASHDLDQWENWRIDTSHGPVFMSISRKLLPGWPEDAFTTIWPMPGHLAKDRPRGWTVWRQDDNGNRYEVSRHDSRTEADSTAARMEARGHKQTYWVARSA
;
A
#
# COMPACT_ATOMS: atom_id res chain seq x y z
N MET A 1 24.24 14.68 -9.67
CA MET A 1 24.75 13.35 -9.29
C MET A 1 23.61 12.39 -9.60
N GLU A 2 23.75 11.54 -10.61
CA GLU A 2 22.69 10.58 -10.94
C GLU A 2 22.52 9.64 -9.75
N SER A 3 21.32 9.64 -9.16
CA SER A 3 20.98 8.66 -8.15
C SER A 3 20.67 7.34 -8.85
N PRO A 4 21.23 6.21 -8.41
CA PRO A 4 20.98 4.93 -9.04
C PRO A 4 19.48 4.63 -8.97
N ASP A 5 18.87 4.21 -10.09
CA ASP A 5 17.50 3.72 -10.12
C ASP A 5 17.43 2.42 -9.28
N PRO A 6 16.69 2.41 -8.16
CA PRO A 6 16.58 1.22 -7.33
C PRO A 6 15.71 0.12 -7.98
N GLY A 7 15.12 0.38 -9.15
CA GLY A 7 14.25 -0.52 -9.88
C GLY A 7 12.80 -0.02 -9.95
N GLY A 8 11.91 -0.89 -10.44
CA GLY A 8 10.47 -0.60 -10.53
C GLY A 8 9.75 -0.63 -9.18
N PRO A 9 8.41 -0.56 -9.18
CA PRO A 9 7.60 -0.68 -7.97
C PRO A 9 7.88 -1.98 -7.20
N LEU A 10 7.83 -1.93 -5.86
CA LEU A 10 7.99 -3.10 -5.00
C LEU A 10 6.91 -4.15 -5.28
N SER A 11 7.32 -5.42 -5.33
CA SER A 11 6.42 -6.57 -5.28
C SER A 11 5.82 -6.76 -3.89
N ASP A 12 4.75 -7.55 -3.78
CA ASP A 12 4.12 -7.86 -2.49
C ASP A 12 5.10 -8.49 -1.48
N ALA A 13 6.00 -9.35 -1.96
CA ALA A 13 7.00 -10.00 -1.12
C ALA A 13 8.03 -8.98 -0.59
N GLU A 14 8.44 -8.02 -1.43
CA GLU A 14 9.34 -6.94 -1.02
C GLU A 14 8.67 -5.97 -0.04
N VAL A 15 7.37 -5.69 -0.20
CA VAL A 15 6.60 -4.89 0.76
C VAL A 15 6.50 -5.59 2.11
N GLN A 16 6.26 -6.91 2.12
CA GLN A 16 6.23 -7.71 3.35
C GLN A 16 7.58 -7.68 4.06
N GLU A 17 8.67 -7.90 3.32
CA GLU A 17 10.01 -7.90 3.88
C GLU A 17 10.40 -6.50 4.38
N LEU A 18 10.12 -5.44 3.62
CA LEU A 18 10.32 -4.06 4.06
C LEU A 18 9.58 -3.78 5.38
N THR A 19 8.31 -4.16 5.45
CA THR A 19 7.48 -3.96 6.65
C THR A 19 8.05 -4.71 7.86
N ARG A 20 8.49 -5.96 7.66
CA ARG A 20 9.14 -6.77 8.71
C ARG A 20 10.44 -6.14 9.20
N LEU A 21 11.28 -5.64 8.28
CA LEU A 21 12.54 -4.99 8.63
C LEU A 21 12.31 -3.66 9.35
N LEU A 22 11.36 -2.84 8.90
CA LEU A 22 10.98 -1.60 9.58
C LEU A 22 10.44 -1.86 10.99
N ALA A 23 9.60 -2.89 11.15
CA ALA A 23 9.11 -3.29 12.48
C ALA A 23 10.25 -3.70 13.41
N ARG A 24 11.22 -4.46 12.90
CA ARG A 24 12.42 -4.85 13.67
C ARG A 24 13.25 -3.64 14.07
N LEU A 25 13.54 -2.74 13.13
CA LEU A 25 14.26 -1.49 13.39
C LEU A 25 13.55 -0.66 14.46
N ALA A 26 12.25 -0.44 14.31
CA ALA A 26 11.45 0.36 15.26
C ALA A 26 11.45 -0.24 16.69
N SER A 27 11.54 -1.56 16.77
CA SER A 27 11.51 -2.29 18.04
C SER A 27 12.87 -2.32 18.75
N HIS A 28 13.98 -2.32 18.02
CA HIS A 28 15.30 -2.62 18.57
C HIS A 28 16.32 -1.50 18.42
N ASP A 29 16.26 -0.74 17.34
CA ASP A 29 17.33 0.17 16.95
C ASP A 29 16.92 1.65 17.03
N LEU A 30 15.63 1.95 16.83
CA LEU A 30 15.11 3.31 16.95
C LEU A 30 15.17 3.80 18.41
N ASP A 31 15.91 4.87 18.71
CA ASP A 31 15.96 5.44 20.07
C ASP A 31 14.82 6.44 20.33
N GLN A 32 14.75 7.53 19.56
CA GLN A 32 13.68 8.53 19.68
C GLN A 32 13.14 8.98 18.33
N TRP A 33 14.05 9.22 17.38
CA TRP A 33 13.74 9.59 16.01
C TRP A 33 14.86 9.16 15.07
N GLU A 34 14.50 8.93 13.81
CA GLU A 34 15.42 8.77 12.68
C GLU A 34 14.97 9.70 11.56
N ASN A 35 15.92 10.41 10.95
CA ASN A 35 15.65 11.30 9.82
C ASN A 35 16.54 10.90 8.65
N TRP A 36 15.92 10.39 7.60
CA TRP A 36 16.63 9.91 6.42
C TRP A 36 16.33 10.77 5.20
N ARG A 37 17.31 10.81 4.31
CA ARG A 37 17.20 11.41 2.98
C ARG A 37 17.58 10.37 1.95
N ILE A 38 16.71 10.20 0.96
CA ILE A 38 16.92 9.29 -0.17
C ILE A 38 16.95 10.15 -1.43
N ASP A 39 18.10 10.21 -2.10
CA ASP A 39 18.19 10.89 -3.38
C ASP A 39 17.62 9.97 -4.48
N THR A 40 16.66 10.48 -5.26
CA THR A 40 16.03 9.73 -6.37
C THR A 40 16.16 10.52 -7.67
N SER A 41 15.89 9.86 -8.80
CA SER A 41 15.80 10.53 -10.11
C SER A 41 14.72 11.62 -10.16
N HIS A 42 13.72 11.57 -9.29
CA HIS A 42 12.64 12.56 -9.18
C HIS A 42 12.92 13.65 -8.14
N GLY A 43 14.11 13.65 -7.52
CA GLY A 43 14.49 14.54 -6.42
C GLY A 43 14.59 13.83 -5.07
N PRO A 44 15.03 14.54 -4.01
CA PRO A 44 15.21 13.94 -2.70
C PRO A 44 13.87 13.65 -2.00
N VAL A 45 13.75 12.47 -1.42
CA VAL A 45 12.68 12.07 -0.52
C VAL A 45 13.20 12.13 0.92
N PHE A 46 12.43 12.75 1.81
CA PHE A 46 12.74 12.84 3.23
C PHE A 46 11.80 11.94 4.03
N MET A 47 12.36 11.12 4.90
CA MET A 47 11.61 10.21 5.76
C MET A 47 11.92 10.53 7.21
N SER A 48 10.88 10.69 8.03
CA SER A 48 11.01 10.86 9.46
C SER A 48 10.28 9.74 10.18
N ILE A 49 10.98 9.03 11.05
CA ILE A 49 10.45 7.96 11.89
C ILE A 49 10.57 8.43 13.33
N SER A 50 9.45 8.41 14.08
CA SER A 50 9.41 8.92 15.45
C SER A 50 8.54 8.04 16.32
N ARG A 51 8.90 7.94 17.61
CA ARG A 51 8.06 7.28 18.63
C ARG A 51 6.89 8.14 19.11
N LYS A 52 6.82 9.41 18.71
CA LYS A 52 5.75 10.33 19.08
C LYS A 52 5.07 10.84 17.83
N LEU A 53 3.74 10.84 17.86
CA LEU A 53 2.92 11.55 16.89
C LEU A 53 3.32 13.02 16.90
N LEU A 54 3.69 13.55 15.73
CA LEU A 54 4.09 14.95 15.62
C LEU A 54 2.87 15.85 15.87
N PRO A 55 3.05 17.02 16.53
CA PRO A 55 1.95 17.95 16.76
C PRO A 55 1.25 18.33 15.45
N GLY A 56 -0.08 18.30 15.46
CA GLY A 56 -0.92 18.69 14.32
C GLY A 56 -1.22 17.58 13.31
N TRP A 57 -0.64 16.39 13.47
CA TRP A 57 -0.99 15.23 12.65
C TRP A 57 -2.10 14.40 13.31
N PRO A 58 -3.16 14.04 12.58
CA PRO A 58 -4.18 13.14 13.10
C PRO A 58 -3.68 11.69 13.04
N GLU A 59 -3.96 10.91 14.07
CA GLU A 59 -3.45 9.53 14.19
C GLU A 59 -4.02 8.60 13.09
N ASP A 60 -5.25 8.86 12.63
CA ASP A 60 -5.92 8.11 11.57
C ASP A 60 -5.35 8.38 10.16
N ALA A 61 -4.47 9.37 10.01
CA ALA A 61 -3.70 9.55 8.77
C ALA A 61 -2.60 8.49 8.62
N PHE A 62 -2.30 7.70 9.66
CA PHE A 62 -1.28 6.67 9.64
C PHE A 62 -1.90 5.28 9.42
N THR A 63 -1.28 4.48 8.56
CA THR A 63 -1.63 3.07 8.39
C THR A 63 -0.78 2.21 9.33
N THR A 64 -1.42 1.36 10.13
CA THR A 64 -0.70 0.33 10.89
C THR A 64 -0.14 -0.70 9.92
N ILE A 65 1.19 -0.85 9.88
CA ILE A 65 1.87 -1.87 9.07
C ILE A 65 2.41 -3.04 9.92
N TRP A 66 2.47 -2.89 11.25
CA TRP A 66 2.87 -3.96 12.16
C TRP A 66 2.04 -3.94 13.47
N PRO A 67 1.53 -5.08 13.97
CA PRO A 67 1.62 -6.43 13.41
C PRO A 67 1.02 -6.49 12.00
N MET A 68 1.62 -7.30 11.13
CA MET A 68 1.31 -7.29 9.70
C MET A 68 -0.22 -7.40 9.48
N PRO A 69 -0.88 -6.36 8.94
CA PRO A 69 -2.30 -6.40 8.64
C PRO A 69 -2.59 -7.56 7.71
N GLY A 70 -3.76 -8.19 7.83
CA GLY A 70 -4.12 -9.31 6.97
C GLY A 70 -3.98 -9.02 5.48
N HIS A 71 -4.21 -7.77 5.05
CA HIS A 71 -4.09 -7.36 3.65
C HIS A 71 -2.64 -7.32 3.15
N LEU A 72 -1.66 -7.15 4.04
CA LEU A 72 -0.23 -7.24 3.73
C LEU A 72 0.34 -8.65 4.02
N ALA A 73 -0.19 -9.37 5.01
CA ALA A 73 0.14 -10.76 5.31
C ALA A 73 -0.56 -11.71 4.31
N LYS A 74 0.02 -11.95 3.14
CA LYS A 74 -0.54 -12.96 2.21
C LYS A 74 -0.21 -14.38 2.69
N ASP A 75 -1.21 -15.05 3.26
CA ASP A 75 -1.45 -16.50 3.22
C ASP A 75 -2.91 -16.89 3.58
N ARG A 76 -3.87 -15.99 3.35
CA ARG A 76 -5.31 -16.31 3.44
C ARG A 76 -5.92 -16.21 2.05
N PRO A 77 -6.81 -17.15 1.64
CA PRO A 77 -7.60 -16.96 0.43
C PRO A 77 -8.52 -15.75 0.63
N ARG A 78 -8.11 -14.60 0.10
CA ARG A 78 -8.90 -13.36 0.12
C ARG A 78 -9.96 -13.51 -0.96
N GLY A 79 -11.18 -13.85 -0.57
CA GLY A 79 -12.19 -14.42 -1.47
C GLY A 79 -12.68 -13.52 -2.59
N TRP A 80 -12.31 -12.22 -2.66
CA TRP A 80 -12.87 -11.27 -3.62
C TRP A 80 -11.85 -10.27 -4.17
N THR A 81 -11.81 -10.11 -5.49
CA THR A 81 -10.96 -9.17 -6.23
C THR A 81 -11.82 -8.16 -6.97
N VAL A 82 -11.49 -6.88 -6.87
CA VAL A 82 -12.02 -5.81 -7.71
C VAL A 82 -11.20 -5.75 -8.98
N TRP A 83 -11.87 -5.83 -10.11
CA TRP A 83 -11.32 -5.70 -11.44
C TRP A 83 -11.82 -4.41 -12.08
N ARG A 84 -11.05 -3.86 -13.01
CA ARG A 84 -11.51 -2.83 -13.96
C ARG A 84 -11.35 -3.31 -15.39
N GLN A 85 -12.20 -2.82 -16.28
CA GLN A 85 -12.04 -2.91 -17.73
C GLN A 85 -12.10 -1.51 -18.32
N ASP A 86 -11.13 -1.19 -19.16
CA ASP A 86 -11.14 0.05 -19.94
C ASP A 86 -12.00 -0.08 -21.21
N ASP A 87 -12.16 1.03 -21.94
CA ASP A 87 -12.90 1.06 -23.21
C ASP A 87 -12.26 0.20 -24.32
N ASN A 88 -11.00 -0.21 -24.14
CA ASN A 88 -10.27 -1.07 -25.08
C ASN A 88 -10.43 -2.56 -24.73
N GLY A 89 -11.17 -2.88 -23.67
CA GLY A 89 -11.40 -4.26 -23.23
C GLY A 89 -10.28 -4.84 -22.35
N ASN A 90 -9.26 -4.05 -21.99
CA ASN A 90 -8.18 -4.52 -21.13
C ASN A 90 -8.63 -4.62 -19.69
N ARG A 91 -8.35 -5.76 -19.05
CA ARG A 91 -8.77 -6.04 -17.67
C ARG A 91 -7.58 -5.95 -16.72
N TYR A 92 -7.75 -5.21 -15.64
CA TYR A 92 -6.72 -5.03 -14.62
C TYR A 92 -7.26 -5.32 -13.22
N GLU A 93 -6.43 -5.98 -12.41
CA GLU A 93 -6.69 -6.14 -10.98
C GLU A 93 -6.49 -4.77 -10.29
N VAL A 94 -7.49 -4.35 -9.51
CA VAL A 94 -7.47 -3.07 -8.79
C VAL A 94 -7.13 -3.28 -7.31
N SER A 95 -7.75 -4.28 -6.67
CA SER A 95 -7.58 -4.56 -5.24
C SER A 95 -8.16 -5.93 -4.86
N ARG A 96 -7.66 -6.54 -3.77
CA ARG A 96 -8.25 -7.75 -3.15
C ARG A 96 -8.80 -7.47 -1.76
N HIS A 97 -9.91 -8.12 -1.43
CA HIS A 97 -10.66 -7.95 -0.20
C HIS A 97 -11.05 -9.30 0.43
N ASP A 98 -11.23 -9.29 1.75
CA ASP A 98 -11.68 -10.46 2.51
C ASP A 98 -13.20 -10.66 2.40
N SER A 99 -13.95 -9.57 2.22
CA SER A 99 -15.40 -9.57 2.09
C SER A 99 -15.84 -9.03 0.73
N ARG A 100 -16.92 -9.61 0.21
CA ARG A 100 -17.59 -9.10 -0.99
C ARG A 100 -18.07 -7.68 -0.79
N THR A 101 -18.61 -7.37 0.39
CA THR A 101 -19.15 -6.04 0.72
C THR A 101 -18.10 -4.94 0.64
N GLU A 102 -16.87 -5.22 1.08
CA GLU A 102 -15.75 -4.28 0.98
C GLU A 102 -15.29 -4.09 -0.47
N ALA A 103 -15.23 -5.19 -1.23
CA ALA A 103 -14.92 -5.15 -2.65
C ALA A 103 -15.99 -4.38 -3.44
N ASP A 104 -17.26 -4.60 -3.15
CA ASP A 104 -18.40 -3.92 -3.78
C ASP A 104 -18.38 -2.42 -3.45
N SER A 105 -18.09 -2.07 -2.19
CA SER A 105 -17.95 -0.66 -1.77
C SER A 105 -16.77 0.02 -2.47
N THR A 106 -15.68 -0.72 -2.68
CA THR A 106 -14.50 -0.24 -3.41
C THR A 106 -14.82 -0.04 -4.89
N ALA A 107 -15.47 -1.01 -5.54
CA ALA A 107 -15.91 -0.90 -6.93
C ALA A 107 -16.87 0.28 -7.13
N ALA A 108 -17.88 0.43 -6.26
CA ALA A 108 -18.84 1.54 -6.31
C ALA A 108 -18.15 2.91 -6.15
N ARG A 109 -17.17 3.02 -5.25
CA ARG A 109 -16.36 4.25 -5.09
C ARG A 109 -15.54 4.56 -6.34
N MET A 110 -15.08 3.54 -7.06
CA MET A 110 -14.34 3.74 -8.30
C MET A 110 -15.25 4.13 -9.46
N GLU A 111 -16.43 3.52 -9.58
CA GLU A 111 -17.44 3.88 -10.59
C GLU A 111 -17.96 5.32 -10.40
N ALA A 112 -18.14 5.75 -9.16
CA ALA A 112 -18.61 7.10 -8.84
C ALA A 112 -17.66 8.22 -9.30
N ARG A 113 -16.42 7.91 -9.71
CA ARG A 113 -15.44 8.89 -10.20
C ARG A 113 -15.67 9.33 -11.65
N GLY A 114 -16.68 8.80 -12.34
CA GLY A 114 -17.18 9.37 -13.60
C GLY A 114 -16.32 9.12 -14.85
N HIS A 115 -15.45 8.10 -14.82
CA HIS A 115 -14.67 7.67 -15.99
C HIS A 115 -15.39 6.52 -16.74
N LYS A 116 -15.15 6.38 -18.05
CA LYS A 116 -15.64 5.27 -18.90
C LYS A 116 -14.89 3.96 -18.58
N GLN A 117 -15.00 3.49 -17.36
CA GLN A 117 -14.36 2.26 -16.90
C GLN A 117 -15.40 1.45 -16.17
N THR A 118 -15.45 0.16 -16.49
CA THR A 118 -16.35 -0.78 -15.80
C THR A 118 -15.59 -1.42 -14.67
N TYR A 119 -16.15 -1.43 -13.45
CA TYR A 119 -15.56 -2.14 -12.32
C TYR A 119 -16.44 -3.31 -11.93
N TRP A 120 -15.85 -4.44 -11.55
CA TRP A 120 -16.62 -5.57 -11.02
C TRP A 120 -15.84 -6.35 -9.99
N VAL A 121 -16.58 -7.09 -9.17
CA VAL A 121 -16.05 -7.95 -8.13
C VAL A 121 -16.13 -9.41 -8.58
N ALA A 122 -15.01 -10.12 -8.53
CA ALA A 122 -14.93 -11.54 -8.83
C ALA A 122 -14.31 -12.29 -7.65
N ARG A 123 -14.59 -13.60 -7.52
CA ARG A 123 -13.84 -14.38 -6.52
C ARG A 123 -12.37 -14.48 -6.93
N SER A 124 -11.48 -14.35 -5.95
CA SER A 124 -10.07 -14.63 -6.18
C SER A 124 -9.89 -16.13 -6.46
N ALA A 125 -9.12 -16.45 -7.50
CA ALA A 125 -8.72 -17.81 -7.81
C ALA A 125 -7.71 -18.36 -6.79
#